data_AF-S0PFV5-F1
#
_entry.id   AF-S0PFV5-F1
#
_cell.length_a   1.000
_cell.length_b   1.000
_cell.length_c   1.000
_cell.angle_alpha   90.00
_cell.angle_beta   90.00
_cell.angle_gamma   90.00
#
_symmetry.space_group_name_H-M   'P 1'
#
loop_
_entity.id
_entity.type
_entity.pdbx_description
1 polymer ?
#
loop_
_entity_poly.entity_id
_entity_poly.type
_entity_poly.pdbx_seq_one_letter_code
_entity_poly.pdbx_strand_id
1 'polypeptide(L)'
;MKKWILGLMVVSTGCVLTGCQQKQTTTQSTTMSTSTTSTTTEKSIALEEISFDSSDSTTNQTSTDSKTESTLDTTSRDANIQKMSEESTSSSSTTAPVTGKWNAQKAQELATFMASWGTVMQQSYQAYTPGNNVDFYGAQLPDSALKNGNGGFQAALNNTPITLKWSETGQASSGEYAVVATYSDAPTQPDFKKHFYFFTIKDGQPYVLITMQNQGNAENYLHVSETENSDLRNGFATIVN
;
A
#
# COMPACT_ATOMS: atom_id res chain seq x y z
N MET A 1 -57.36 12.10 -8.15
CA MET A 1 -57.60 11.81 -9.58
C MET A 1 -56.56 10.76 -9.99
N LYS A 2 -56.74 9.46 -9.73
CA LYS A 2 -57.39 8.44 -10.58
C LYS A 2 -57.02 8.53 -12.07
N LYS A 3 -56.16 7.60 -12.53
CA LYS A 3 -56.42 6.68 -13.67
C LYS A 3 -55.38 5.55 -13.72
N TRP A 4 -55.88 4.32 -13.63
CA TRP A 4 -55.22 3.04 -13.91
C TRP A 4 -55.18 2.76 -15.42
N ILE A 5 -54.20 1.98 -15.88
CA ILE A 5 -54.33 1.08 -17.05
C ILE A 5 -53.59 -0.25 -16.75
N LEU A 6 -54.37 -1.33 -16.64
CA LEU A 6 -54.01 -2.74 -16.91
C LEU A 6 -53.64 -2.85 -18.41
N GLY A 7 -52.66 -3.60 -18.90
CA GLY A 7 -52.31 -4.99 -18.62
C GLY A 7 -52.40 -5.77 -19.95
N LEU A 8 -51.46 -6.68 -20.24
CA LEU A 8 -51.73 -7.84 -21.11
C LEU A 8 -50.63 -8.90 -20.96
N MET A 9 -50.99 -10.03 -20.39
CA MET A 9 -50.29 -11.31 -20.53
C MET A 9 -50.56 -11.87 -21.93
N VAL A 10 -49.54 -12.45 -22.56
CA VAL A 10 -49.72 -13.58 -23.48
C VAL A 10 -48.75 -14.69 -23.07
N VAL A 11 -49.34 -15.85 -22.77
CA VAL A 11 -48.72 -17.14 -22.56
C VAL A 11 -48.84 -17.93 -23.87
N SER A 12 -47.75 -18.54 -24.33
CA SER A 12 -47.78 -19.78 -25.12
C SER A 12 -46.34 -20.29 -25.31
N THR A 13 -45.92 -21.33 -24.58
CA THR A 13 -45.93 -22.75 -24.97
C THR A 13 -44.78 -23.11 -25.91
N GLY A 14 -43.90 -23.98 -25.42
CA GLY A 14 -42.60 -24.29 -26.03
C GLY A 14 -42.61 -25.30 -27.17
N CYS A 15 -41.41 -25.63 -27.62
CA CYS A 15 -41.11 -26.87 -28.32
C CYS A 15 -39.63 -27.21 -28.09
N VAL A 16 -39.39 -28.41 -27.60
CA VAL A 16 -38.07 -29.01 -27.38
C VAL A 16 -37.68 -29.72 -28.67
N LEU A 17 -36.53 -29.42 -29.25
CA LEU A 17 -35.92 -30.26 -30.27
C LEU A 17 -34.41 -30.39 -30.03
N THR A 18 -34.04 -31.61 -29.67
CA THR A 18 -32.70 -32.20 -29.70
C THR A 18 -32.13 -32.14 -31.12
N GLY A 19 -30.86 -31.76 -31.26
CA GLY A 19 -30.14 -31.82 -32.53
C GLY A 19 -28.63 -31.89 -32.33
N CYS A 20 -28.08 -33.10 -32.48
CA CYS A 20 -26.65 -33.40 -32.50
C CYS A 20 -26.01 -33.09 -33.88
N GLN A 21 -24.72 -32.75 -33.82
CA GLN A 21 -23.63 -33.08 -34.76
C GLN A 21 -23.37 -32.27 -36.06
N GLN A 22 -22.08 -31.92 -36.13
CA GLN A 22 -21.14 -31.87 -37.27
C GLN A 22 -21.22 -30.79 -38.36
N LYS A 23 -20.31 -29.82 -38.20
CA LYS A 23 -19.08 -29.65 -39.01
C LYS A 23 -19.28 -29.50 -40.52
N GLN A 24 -19.10 -28.27 -41.02
CA GLN A 24 -18.40 -28.04 -42.29
C GLN A 24 -17.66 -26.69 -42.30
N THR A 25 -16.49 -26.77 -42.91
CA THR A 25 -15.39 -25.83 -43.06
C THR A 25 -15.74 -24.64 -43.95
N THR A 26 -15.22 -23.44 -43.64
CA THR A 26 -14.83 -22.45 -44.65
C THR A 26 -13.57 -21.73 -44.22
N THR A 27 -12.55 -21.90 -45.07
CA THR A 27 -11.22 -21.32 -45.09
C THR A 27 -11.27 -19.79 -45.19
N GLN A 28 -10.58 -19.09 -44.29
CA GLN A 28 -9.94 -17.81 -44.62
C GLN A 28 -8.55 -17.73 -43.99
N SER A 29 -7.68 -17.13 -44.78
CA SER A 29 -6.22 -17.12 -44.72
C SER A 29 -5.70 -16.12 -43.69
N THR A 30 -4.79 -16.54 -42.81
CA THR A 30 -3.79 -15.64 -42.21
C THR A 30 -2.47 -16.38 -42.07
N THR A 31 -1.47 -15.84 -42.75
CA THR A 31 -0.07 -16.20 -42.83
C THR A 31 0.57 -16.23 -41.44
N MET A 32 1.04 -17.39 -41.00
CA MET A 32 2.01 -17.52 -39.90
C MET A 32 3.41 -17.60 -40.48
N SER A 33 4.30 -16.73 -40.02
CA SER A 33 5.75 -16.95 -40.11
C SER A 33 6.23 -17.47 -38.76
N THR A 34 6.64 -18.73 -38.74
CA THR A 34 7.38 -19.37 -37.64
C THR A 34 8.77 -19.73 -38.18
N SER A 35 9.80 -19.28 -37.47
CA SER A 35 11.21 -19.64 -37.63
C SER A 35 11.88 -19.24 -36.30
N THR A 36 12.72 -20.00 -35.61
CA THR A 36 13.41 -21.25 -35.88
C THR A 36 13.83 -21.85 -34.53
N THR A 37 13.68 -23.16 -34.39
CA THR A 37 14.24 -24.01 -33.33
C THR A 37 15.76 -24.03 -33.39
N SER A 38 16.43 -23.82 -32.25
CA SER A 38 17.87 -24.06 -32.08
C SER A 38 18.11 -25.04 -30.94
N THR A 39 18.91 -26.03 -31.27
CA THR A 39 19.23 -27.30 -30.61
C THR A 39 19.97 -27.13 -29.28
N THR A 40 19.56 -27.88 -28.25
CA THR A 40 20.34 -28.13 -27.03
C THR A 40 21.29 -29.29 -27.28
N THR A 41 22.59 -29.03 -27.23
CA THR A 41 23.65 -30.04 -27.13
C THR A 41 24.39 -29.85 -25.82
N GLU A 42 24.53 -30.96 -25.09
CA GLU A 42 25.24 -31.16 -23.84
C GLU A 42 26.71 -30.72 -23.91
N LYS A 43 27.21 -30.09 -22.83
CA LYS A 43 28.61 -30.30 -22.41
C LYS A 43 28.81 -29.96 -20.93
N SER A 44 29.07 -31.02 -20.18
CA SER A 44 29.62 -31.10 -18.83
C SER A 44 31.06 -30.60 -18.80
N ILE A 45 31.42 -29.73 -17.85
CA ILE A 45 32.78 -29.61 -17.29
C ILE A 45 32.67 -29.25 -15.80
N ALA A 46 33.44 -29.99 -15.00
CA ALA A 46 33.56 -29.97 -13.56
C ALA A 46 34.13 -28.66 -12.97
N LEU A 47 33.81 -28.39 -11.71
CA LEU A 47 34.58 -27.51 -10.83
C LEU A 47 35.03 -28.36 -9.64
N GLU A 48 36.34 -28.66 -9.62
CA GLU A 48 37.03 -29.24 -8.47
C GLU A 48 37.34 -28.16 -7.44
N GLU A 49 37.25 -28.58 -6.17
CA GLU A 49 37.76 -27.87 -5.01
C GLU A 49 39.28 -27.81 -4.99
N ILE A 50 39.84 -26.73 -4.46
CA ILE A 50 41.21 -26.75 -3.95
C ILE A 50 41.28 -26.00 -2.62
N SER A 51 41.43 -26.79 -1.58
CA SER A 51 41.87 -26.48 -0.23
C SER A 51 43.38 -26.21 -0.13
N PHE A 52 43.82 -25.76 1.06
CA PHE A 52 45.17 -25.92 1.65
C PHE A 52 46.16 -24.78 1.41
N ASP A 53 47.07 -24.42 2.31
CA ASP A 53 47.19 -24.24 3.78
C ASP A 53 48.61 -23.67 3.98
N SER A 54 48.75 -22.77 4.96
CA SER A 54 49.94 -22.45 5.75
C SER A 54 51.28 -21.94 5.16
N SER A 55 51.67 -20.79 5.75
CA SER A 55 52.93 -20.53 6.51
C SER A 55 54.23 -20.33 5.70
N ASP A 56 55.17 -19.42 5.99
CA ASP A 56 55.53 -18.67 7.20
C ASP A 56 56.50 -17.51 6.84
N SER A 57 56.62 -16.53 7.75
CA SER A 57 57.85 -15.82 8.16
C SER A 57 58.48 -14.71 7.27
N THR A 58 58.94 -13.53 7.74
CA THR A 58 59.20 -13.01 9.11
C THR A 58 59.40 -11.47 9.12
N THR A 59 59.04 -10.82 10.25
CA THR A 59 59.65 -9.63 10.94
C THR A 59 59.65 -8.23 10.29
N ASN A 60 59.33 -7.12 10.99
CA ASN A 60 59.70 -6.75 12.38
C ASN A 60 58.76 -5.69 13.01
N GLN A 61 58.39 -5.94 14.29
CA GLN A 61 58.40 -5.07 15.49
C GLN A 61 57.83 -3.63 15.41
N THR A 62 56.93 -3.18 16.28
CA THR A 62 57.21 -2.90 17.72
C THR A 62 55.91 -2.55 18.48
N SER A 63 55.56 -3.39 19.48
CA SER A 63 55.30 -3.10 20.92
C SER A 63 54.32 -1.98 21.34
N THR A 64 53.49 -2.06 22.39
CA THR A 64 53.25 -2.97 23.54
C THR A 64 52.01 -2.41 24.27
N ASP A 65 51.02 -3.22 24.66
CA ASP A 65 50.70 -3.65 26.05
C ASP A 65 50.44 -2.51 27.08
N SER A 66 49.47 -2.54 28.00
CA SER A 66 48.70 -3.66 28.55
C SER A 66 47.54 -3.18 29.45
N LYS A 67 46.65 -4.14 29.71
CA LYS A 67 45.54 -4.31 30.68
C LYS A 67 45.81 -3.80 32.11
N THR A 68 44.76 -3.49 32.90
CA THR A 68 44.39 -4.15 34.20
C THR A 68 43.43 -3.31 35.08
N GLU A 69 42.48 -4.03 35.67
CA GLU A 69 41.41 -3.76 36.63
C GLU A 69 41.92 -3.67 38.09
N SER A 70 41.36 -2.81 38.97
CA SER A 70 41.03 -3.13 40.39
C SER A 70 40.43 -1.92 41.19
N THR A 71 39.24 -2.16 41.76
CA THR A 71 38.70 -1.84 43.11
C THR A 71 39.05 -0.57 43.93
N LEU A 72 37.96 0.09 44.38
CA LEU A 72 37.62 0.57 45.74
C LEU A 72 38.64 1.41 46.54
N ASP A 73 38.29 2.68 46.83
CA ASP A 73 38.38 3.20 48.20
C ASP A 73 37.47 4.42 48.46
N THR A 74 37.01 4.48 49.71
CA THR A 74 36.03 5.42 50.28
C THR A 74 36.73 6.62 50.91
N THR A 75 36.19 7.85 50.78
CA THR A 75 36.17 8.83 51.89
C THR A 75 35.33 10.06 51.56
N SER A 76 34.39 10.30 52.46
CA SER A 76 33.42 11.38 52.58
C SER A 76 34.04 12.78 52.64
N ARG A 77 33.39 13.75 51.97
CA ARG A 77 33.33 15.14 52.44
C ARG A 77 31.93 15.71 52.22
N ASP A 78 31.33 16.02 53.35
CA ASP A 78 30.07 16.71 53.56
C ASP A 78 30.24 18.22 53.30
N ALA A 79 29.31 18.84 52.56
CA ALA A 79 28.88 20.24 52.73
C ALA A 79 27.75 20.59 51.73
N ASN A 80 26.52 20.33 52.17
CA ASN A 80 25.40 21.28 52.32
C ASN A 80 24.98 22.27 51.18
N ILE A 81 23.65 22.38 51.04
CA ILE A 81 22.83 23.45 50.44
C ILE A 81 22.53 23.36 48.92
N GLN A 82 21.41 22.74 48.53
CA GLN A 82 20.18 23.47 48.18
C GLN A 82 18.99 22.54 47.88
N LYS A 83 17.95 22.74 48.68
CA LYS A 83 16.57 22.32 48.51
C LYS A 83 15.96 23.13 47.35
N MET A 84 15.51 22.45 46.29
CA MET A 84 14.45 22.96 45.42
C MET A 84 13.47 21.83 45.12
N SER A 85 12.26 22.07 45.59
CA SER A 85 11.02 21.33 45.40
C SER A 85 10.40 21.68 44.04
N GLU A 86 9.66 20.70 43.50
CA GLU A 86 8.66 20.80 42.40
C GLU A 86 9.24 21.24 41.04
N GLU A 87 8.91 20.61 39.90
CA GLU A 87 7.55 20.44 39.39
C GLU A 87 7.58 19.40 38.25
N SER A 88 6.74 18.36 38.35
CA SER A 88 6.43 17.49 37.22
C SER A 88 5.51 18.24 36.27
N THR A 89 6.07 18.91 35.27
CA THR A 89 5.27 19.51 34.19
C THR A 89 4.82 18.39 33.25
N SER A 90 3.77 17.69 33.66
CA SER A 90 2.91 16.95 32.75
C SER A 90 2.27 17.96 31.81
N SER A 91 2.90 18.20 30.65
CA SER A 91 2.30 18.92 29.53
C SER A 91 1.11 18.12 29.01
N SER A 92 -0.01 18.22 29.72
CA SER A 92 -1.32 17.86 29.22
C SER A 92 -1.71 18.94 28.22
N SER A 93 -1.32 18.76 26.96
CA SER A 93 -1.85 19.55 25.86
C SER A 93 -3.35 19.27 25.80
N THR A 94 -4.16 20.21 26.30
CA THR A 94 -5.60 20.22 26.12
C THR A 94 -5.90 20.51 24.66
N THR A 95 -5.83 19.47 23.83
CA THR A 95 -6.30 19.51 22.45
C THR A 95 -7.79 19.84 22.48
N ALA A 96 -8.18 20.90 21.77
CA ALA A 96 -9.58 21.18 21.46
C ALA A 96 -10.28 19.91 20.94
N PRO A 97 -11.58 19.72 21.20
CA PRO A 97 -12.29 18.56 20.68
C PRO A 97 -12.14 18.51 19.15
N VAL A 98 -11.46 17.48 18.66
CA VAL A 98 -11.35 17.19 17.23
C VAL A 98 -12.76 16.94 16.71
N THR A 99 -13.32 17.94 16.04
CA THR A 99 -14.61 17.83 15.36
C THR A 99 -14.38 17.06 14.06
N GLY A 100 -14.24 15.74 14.16
CA GLY A 100 -13.89 14.90 13.02
C GLY A 100 -14.01 13.42 13.35
N LYS A 101 -14.34 12.60 12.34
CA LYS A 101 -14.36 11.13 12.48
C LYS A 101 -12.96 10.52 12.52
N TRP A 102 -11.93 11.31 12.20
CA TRP A 102 -10.53 10.92 12.21
C TRP A 102 -9.71 11.72 13.22
N ASN A 103 -8.70 11.08 13.80
CA ASN A 103 -7.76 11.69 14.74
C ASN A 103 -6.45 10.86 14.81
N ALA A 104 -5.47 11.33 15.58
CA ALA A 104 -4.17 10.69 15.72
C ALA A 104 -4.23 9.28 16.33
N GLN A 105 -5.14 9.01 17.28
CA GLN A 105 -5.31 7.68 17.86
C GLN A 105 -5.75 6.67 16.79
N LYS A 106 -6.76 7.05 15.99
CA LYS A 106 -7.24 6.22 14.87
C LYS A 106 -6.18 6.02 13.79
N ALA A 107 -5.33 7.01 13.55
CA ALA A 107 -4.19 6.85 12.66
C ALA A 107 -3.20 5.79 13.17
N GLN A 108 -2.93 5.74 14.47
CA GLN A 108 -2.08 4.73 15.09
C GLN A 108 -2.71 3.32 15.06
N GLU A 109 -4.02 3.23 15.31
CA GLU A 109 -4.78 1.98 15.18
C GLU A 109 -4.73 1.47 13.74
N LEU A 110 -4.92 2.34 12.75
CA LEU A 110 -4.81 1.99 11.33
C LEU A 110 -3.39 1.53 10.95
N ALA A 111 -2.34 2.21 11.43
CA ALA A 111 -0.97 1.79 11.16
C ALA A 111 -0.68 0.38 11.71
N THR A 112 -1.16 0.09 12.92
CA THR A 112 -1.03 -1.23 13.56
C THR A 112 -1.80 -2.29 12.76
N PHE A 113 -3.04 -1.97 12.37
CA PHE A 113 -3.87 -2.83 11.53
C PHE A 113 -3.19 -3.14 10.19
N MET A 114 -2.66 -2.13 9.50
CA MET A 114 -2.00 -2.30 8.20
C MET A 114 -0.74 -3.16 8.28
N ALA A 115 0.04 -3.05 9.34
CA ALA A 115 1.21 -3.90 9.56
C ALA A 115 0.81 -5.39 9.75
N SER A 116 -0.23 -5.63 10.56
CA SER A 116 -0.74 -6.99 10.79
C SER A 116 -1.37 -7.58 9.53
N TRP A 117 -2.24 -6.81 8.85
CA TRP A 117 -2.91 -7.23 7.63
C TRP A 117 -1.91 -7.49 6.50
N GLY A 118 -0.90 -6.62 6.33
CA GLY A 118 0.18 -6.84 5.38
C GLY A 118 0.90 -8.17 5.63
N THR A 119 1.18 -8.51 6.89
CA THR A 119 1.80 -9.79 7.25
C THR A 119 0.95 -10.98 6.81
N VAL A 120 -0.37 -10.94 7.04
CA VAL A 120 -1.31 -12.00 6.60
C VAL A 120 -1.28 -12.17 5.07
N MET A 121 -1.18 -11.05 4.35
CA MET A 121 -1.13 -11.03 2.88
C MET A 121 0.27 -11.29 2.29
N GLN A 122 1.30 -11.44 3.15
CA GLN A 122 2.70 -11.50 2.72
C GLN A 122 3.13 -10.27 1.89
N GLN A 123 2.66 -9.10 2.32
CA GLN A 123 2.90 -7.79 1.69
C GLN A 123 3.39 -6.80 2.74
N SER A 124 4.36 -5.96 2.38
CA SER A 124 4.92 -4.96 3.29
C SER A 124 4.44 -3.56 2.91
N TYR A 125 3.46 -3.05 3.65
CA TYR A 125 2.89 -1.73 3.42
C TYR A 125 3.63 -0.62 4.18
N GLN A 126 3.91 0.49 3.48
CA GLN A 126 4.44 1.72 4.05
C GLN A 126 3.44 2.85 3.88
N ALA A 127 3.38 3.75 4.86
CA ALA A 127 2.53 4.93 4.80
C ALA A 127 3.17 6.03 3.94
N TYR A 128 2.35 6.70 3.14
CA TYR A 128 2.74 7.87 2.36
C TYR A 128 1.80 9.04 2.65
N THR A 129 2.32 10.25 2.60
CA THR A 129 1.62 11.48 3.00
C THR A 129 1.95 12.59 2.00
N PRO A 130 1.22 13.72 2.01
CA PRO A 130 1.58 14.85 1.17
C PRO A 130 3.04 15.27 1.38
N GLY A 131 3.78 15.45 0.29
CA GLY A 131 5.22 15.72 0.32
C GLY A 131 6.14 14.52 0.59
N ASN A 132 5.60 13.35 0.94
CA ASN A 132 6.35 12.10 1.11
C ASN A 132 5.73 11.01 0.22
N ASN A 133 6.19 10.98 -1.03
CA ASN A 133 5.59 10.15 -2.08
C ASN A 133 6.33 8.82 -2.28
N VAL A 134 5.61 7.87 -2.88
CA VAL A 134 6.19 6.69 -3.54
C VAL A 134 6.13 6.86 -5.05
N ASP A 135 7.12 6.30 -5.75
CA ASP A 135 7.03 6.08 -7.19
C ASP A 135 6.18 4.83 -7.47
N PHE A 136 4.94 5.06 -7.89
CA PHE A 136 3.99 4.04 -8.28
C PHE A 136 3.85 4.00 -9.80
N TYR A 137 4.74 3.28 -10.47
CA TYR A 137 4.79 3.17 -11.94
C TYR A 137 4.91 4.54 -12.65
N GLY A 138 5.73 5.44 -12.12
CA GLY A 138 5.93 6.80 -12.61
C GLY A 138 5.02 7.84 -11.95
N ALA A 139 3.94 7.43 -11.28
CA ALA A 139 3.08 8.32 -10.52
C ALA A 139 3.67 8.58 -9.13
N GLN A 140 3.94 9.84 -8.80
CA GLN A 140 4.37 10.25 -7.46
C GLN A 140 3.14 10.35 -6.56
N LEU A 141 2.81 9.28 -5.82
CA LEU A 141 1.60 9.20 -5.00
C LEU A 141 1.93 9.37 -3.51
N PRO A 142 1.07 10.06 -2.73
CA PRO A 142 -0.28 10.50 -3.10
C PRO A 142 -0.38 11.85 -3.82
N ASP A 143 0.67 12.67 -3.86
CA ASP A 143 0.59 14.07 -4.29
C ASP A 143 0.00 14.24 -5.69
N SER A 144 0.43 13.43 -6.65
CA SER A 144 -0.06 13.55 -8.03
C SER A 144 -1.57 13.28 -8.14
N ALA A 145 -2.16 12.42 -7.30
CA ALA A 145 -3.60 12.19 -7.27
C ALA A 145 -4.34 13.31 -6.52
N LEU A 146 -3.75 13.85 -5.45
CA LEU A 146 -4.31 14.95 -4.66
C LEU A 146 -4.36 16.29 -5.42
N LYS A 147 -3.65 16.40 -6.55
CA LYS A 147 -3.76 17.54 -7.48
C LYS A 147 -5.07 17.56 -8.27
N ASN A 148 -5.85 16.48 -8.28
CA ASN A 148 -7.16 16.41 -8.94
C ASN A 148 -7.12 16.93 -10.39
N GLY A 149 -6.20 16.39 -11.19
CA GLY A 149 -6.01 16.80 -12.59
C GLY A 149 -5.24 18.12 -12.81
N ASN A 150 -4.97 18.91 -11.77
CA ASN A 150 -4.22 20.17 -11.89
C ASN A 150 -2.70 19.90 -11.90
N GLY A 151 -2.17 19.46 -13.04
CA GLY A 151 -0.74 19.09 -13.16
C GLY A 151 -0.39 17.80 -12.42
N GLY A 152 -1.37 16.91 -12.29
CA GLY A 152 -1.27 15.57 -11.73
C GLY A 152 -2.39 14.70 -12.30
N PHE A 153 -2.61 13.53 -11.72
CA PHE A 153 -3.69 12.64 -12.13
C PHE A 153 -5.04 13.12 -11.60
N GLN A 154 -6.10 12.85 -12.37
CA GLN A 154 -7.48 12.95 -11.90
C GLN A 154 -7.93 11.56 -11.43
N ALA A 155 -8.17 11.39 -10.13
CA ALA A 155 -8.72 10.11 -9.64
C ALA A 155 -10.10 9.86 -10.25
N ALA A 156 -10.38 8.62 -10.68
CA ALA A 156 -11.65 8.26 -11.27
C ALA A 156 -12.14 6.90 -10.76
N LEU A 157 -13.36 6.88 -10.22
CA LEU A 157 -14.07 5.67 -9.80
C LEU A 157 -15.06 5.27 -10.90
N ASN A 158 -14.90 4.08 -11.47
CA ASN A 158 -15.75 3.61 -12.60
C ASN A 158 -15.82 4.66 -13.75
N ASN A 159 -14.66 5.16 -14.19
CA ASN A 159 -14.51 6.22 -15.19
C ASN A 159 -15.18 7.56 -14.85
N THR A 160 -15.67 7.73 -13.62
CA THR A 160 -16.24 9.00 -13.15
C THR A 160 -15.21 9.71 -12.28
N PRO A 161 -14.78 10.93 -12.63
CA PRO A 161 -13.87 11.73 -11.81
C PRO A 161 -14.39 11.92 -10.38
N ILE A 162 -13.49 11.76 -9.41
CA ILE A 162 -13.75 12.04 -7.99
C ILE A 162 -12.70 13.02 -7.46
N THR A 163 -13.07 13.81 -6.46
CA THR A 163 -12.12 14.70 -5.79
C THR A 163 -11.55 14.01 -4.55
N LEU A 164 -10.23 13.87 -4.52
CA LEU A 164 -9.48 13.44 -3.33
C LEU A 164 -8.94 14.66 -2.59
N LYS A 165 -9.20 14.73 -1.28
CA LYS A 165 -8.75 15.83 -0.43
C LYS A 165 -8.07 15.28 0.81
N TRP A 166 -6.78 15.56 1.00
CA TRP A 166 -6.11 15.19 2.24
C TRP A 166 -6.77 15.87 3.45
N SER A 167 -6.99 15.13 4.53
CA SER A 167 -7.69 15.61 5.72
C SER A 167 -7.20 14.93 6.98
N GLU A 168 -6.74 15.73 7.96
CA GLU A 168 -6.31 15.21 9.27
C GLU A 168 -7.48 14.90 10.21
N THR A 169 -8.68 15.43 9.90
CA THR A 169 -9.89 15.25 10.72
C THR A 169 -10.93 14.32 10.07
N GLY A 170 -10.69 13.90 8.82
CA GLY A 170 -11.63 13.11 8.04
C GLY A 170 -12.83 13.91 7.53
N GLN A 171 -12.73 15.25 7.55
CA GLN A 171 -13.70 16.15 6.93
C GLN A 171 -13.23 16.61 5.56
N ALA A 172 -14.18 16.69 4.62
CA ALA A 172 -14.03 17.32 3.31
C ALA A 172 -15.38 17.91 2.88
N SER A 173 -15.41 18.61 1.74
CA SER A 173 -16.66 19.15 1.22
C SER A 173 -17.60 18.02 0.80
N SER A 174 -18.91 18.30 0.74
CA SER A 174 -19.92 17.32 0.31
C SER A 174 -19.54 16.71 -1.04
N GLY A 175 -19.54 15.37 -1.11
CA GLY A 175 -19.17 14.63 -2.31
C GLY A 175 -17.67 14.41 -2.54
N GLU A 176 -16.79 15.07 -1.79
CA GLU A 176 -15.34 14.83 -1.83
C GLU A 176 -14.96 13.64 -0.94
N TYR A 177 -13.88 12.95 -1.29
CA TYR A 177 -13.28 11.91 -0.46
C TYR A 177 -12.17 12.52 0.40
N ALA A 178 -12.39 12.60 1.71
CA ALA A 178 -11.38 12.99 2.68
C ALA A 178 -10.35 11.86 2.81
N VAL A 179 -9.18 11.98 2.19
CA VAL A 179 -8.06 11.03 2.34
C VAL A 179 -7.42 11.26 3.70
N VAL A 180 -7.49 10.25 4.56
CA VAL A 180 -6.98 10.32 5.94
C VAL A 180 -5.66 9.57 6.13
N ALA A 181 -5.37 8.61 5.23
CA ALA A 181 -4.10 7.92 5.15
C ALA A 181 -3.93 7.26 3.78
N THR A 182 -2.69 7.00 3.38
CA THR A 182 -2.38 6.18 2.20
C THR A 182 -1.28 5.19 2.50
N TYR A 183 -1.36 4.01 1.87
CA TYR A 183 -0.38 2.95 2.04
C TYR A 183 -0.04 2.29 0.71
N SER A 184 1.22 1.92 0.52
CA SER A 184 1.64 1.14 -0.65
C SER A 184 2.71 0.12 -0.29
N ASP A 185 2.67 -1.00 -1.00
CA ASP A 185 3.69 -2.07 -0.97
C ASP A 185 4.67 -1.99 -2.15
N ALA A 186 4.57 -0.92 -2.96
CA ALA A 186 5.32 -0.70 -4.18
C ALA A 186 6.86 -0.89 -4.08
N PRO A 187 7.54 -0.51 -2.97
CA PRO A 187 8.97 -0.73 -2.85
C PRO A 187 9.38 -2.21 -2.73
N THR A 188 8.45 -3.09 -2.36
CA THR A 188 8.72 -4.50 -2.04
C THR A 188 8.07 -5.48 -3.00
N GLN A 189 7.01 -5.05 -3.70
CA GLN A 189 6.32 -5.91 -4.66
C GLN A 189 6.98 -5.89 -6.03
N PRO A 190 6.95 -7.03 -6.75
CA PRO A 190 7.33 -7.08 -8.16
C PRO A 190 6.54 -6.09 -9.00
N ASP A 191 7.09 -5.76 -10.17
CA ASP A 191 6.35 -5.00 -11.17
C ASP A 191 5.04 -5.72 -11.53
N PHE A 192 4.05 -4.91 -11.91
CA PHE A 192 2.66 -5.31 -12.14
C PHE A 192 1.88 -5.91 -10.94
N LYS A 193 2.47 -5.96 -9.74
CA LYS A 193 1.82 -6.45 -8.50
C LYS A 193 1.78 -5.42 -7.37
N LYS A 194 2.06 -4.15 -7.65
CA LYS A 194 2.05 -3.08 -6.65
C LYS A 194 0.62 -2.64 -6.37
N HIS A 195 0.35 -2.31 -5.12
CA HIS A 195 -0.94 -1.80 -4.66
C HIS A 195 -0.75 -0.44 -4.01
N PHE A 196 -1.66 0.48 -4.26
CA PHE A 196 -1.73 1.76 -3.56
C PHE A 196 -3.15 1.96 -3.02
N TYR A 197 -3.26 2.06 -1.70
CA TYR A 197 -4.52 2.23 -1.00
C TYR A 197 -4.71 3.67 -0.53
N PHE A 198 -5.90 4.20 -0.75
CA PHE A 198 -6.39 5.43 -0.13
C PHE A 198 -7.45 5.08 0.91
N PHE A 199 -7.17 5.39 2.18
CA PHE A 199 -8.15 5.31 3.26
C PHE A 199 -8.90 6.64 3.31
N THR A 200 -10.21 6.60 3.07
CA THR A 200 -11.00 7.80 2.81
C THR A 200 -12.29 7.85 3.61
N ILE A 201 -12.74 9.05 3.94
CA ILE A 201 -14.07 9.29 4.54
C ILE A 201 -14.84 10.20 3.59
N LYS A 202 -16.02 9.77 3.16
CA LYS A 202 -16.92 10.56 2.32
C LYS A 202 -18.28 10.63 2.97
N ASP A 203 -18.76 11.84 3.21
CA ASP A 203 -20.06 12.10 3.86
C ASP A 203 -20.22 11.32 5.18
N GLY A 204 -19.13 11.22 5.94
CA GLY A 204 -19.06 10.50 7.21
C GLY A 204 -18.96 8.97 7.12
N GLN A 205 -18.94 8.40 5.91
CA GLN A 205 -18.79 6.95 5.68
C GLN A 205 -17.34 6.61 5.27
N PRO A 206 -16.74 5.57 5.85
CA PRO A 206 -15.41 5.12 5.49
C PRO A 206 -15.41 4.30 4.19
N TYR A 207 -14.46 4.57 3.31
CA TYR A 207 -14.17 3.79 2.09
C TYR A 207 -12.67 3.55 1.97
N VAL A 208 -12.30 2.36 1.50
CA VAL A 208 -10.90 2.04 1.15
C VAL A 208 -10.82 1.90 -0.36
N LEU A 209 -10.20 2.88 -1.01
CA LEU A 209 -9.98 2.87 -2.45
C LEU A 209 -8.62 2.25 -2.75
N ILE A 210 -8.50 1.57 -3.88
CA ILE A 210 -7.27 0.95 -4.36
C ILE A 210 -7.02 1.31 -5.82
N THR A 211 -5.75 1.51 -6.17
CA THR A 211 -5.27 1.47 -7.55
C THR A 211 -4.15 0.45 -7.71
N MET A 212 -4.17 -0.22 -8.85
CA MET A 212 -3.11 -1.10 -9.37
C MET A 212 -2.75 -0.70 -10.81
N GLN A 213 -3.14 0.52 -11.21
CA GLN A 213 -2.90 1.02 -12.56
C GLN A 213 -1.39 1.13 -12.80
N ASN A 214 -0.91 0.51 -13.88
CA ASN A 214 0.51 0.44 -14.25
C ASN A 214 0.84 1.16 -15.56
N GLN A 215 -0.17 1.73 -16.23
CA GLN A 215 -0.04 2.45 -17.49
C GLN A 215 -0.85 3.74 -17.43
N GLY A 216 -0.40 4.77 -18.15
CA GLY A 216 -1.20 5.97 -18.38
C GLY A 216 -2.40 5.68 -19.27
N ASN A 217 -3.31 6.66 -19.37
CA ASN A 217 -4.46 6.65 -20.27
C ASN A 217 -4.65 8.04 -20.89
N ALA A 218 -5.49 8.14 -21.92
CA ALA A 218 -5.69 9.38 -22.68
C ALA A 218 -6.33 10.50 -21.85
N GLU A 219 -7.10 10.12 -20.83
CA GLU A 219 -7.82 11.02 -19.93
C GLU A 219 -6.95 11.52 -18.77
N ASN A 220 -5.72 11.02 -18.64
CA ASN A 220 -4.82 11.26 -17.52
C ASN A 220 -5.46 10.93 -16.15
N TYR A 221 -6.27 9.87 -16.13
CA TYR A 221 -6.92 9.37 -14.94
C TYR A 221 -6.02 8.45 -14.14
N LEU A 222 -6.16 8.54 -12.82
CA LEU A 222 -5.79 7.46 -11.91
C LEU A 222 -7.06 6.66 -11.60
N HIS A 223 -7.22 5.53 -12.26
CA HIS A 223 -8.32 4.63 -12.02
C HIS A 223 -8.18 4.01 -10.63
N VAL A 224 -9.21 4.25 -9.82
CA VAL A 224 -9.37 3.67 -8.50
C VAL A 224 -10.66 2.86 -8.46
N SER A 225 -10.70 1.88 -7.58
CA SER A 225 -11.89 1.09 -7.23
C SER A 225 -12.01 1.02 -5.71
N GLU A 226 -13.20 0.76 -5.17
CA GLU A 226 -13.26 0.31 -3.77
C GLU A 226 -12.60 -1.07 -3.67
N THR A 227 -11.78 -1.31 -2.66
CA THR A 227 -11.11 -2.60 -2.50
C THR A 227 -12.12 -3.73 -2.34
N GLU A 228 -11.91 -4.86 -3.02
CA GLU A 228 -12.73 -6.05 -2.82
C GLU A 228 -12.36 -6.80 -1.52
N ASN A 229 -11.27 -6.42 -0.85
CA ASN A 229 -10.83 -7.05 0.38
C ASN A 229 -11.76 -6.64 1.56
N SER A 230 -12.58 -7.57 2.02
CA SER A 230 -13.52 -7.34 3.12
C SER A 230 -12.84 -7.00 4.43
N ASP A 231 -11.66 -7.55 4.70
CA ASP A 231 -10.95 -7.34 5.97
C ASP A 231 -10.45 -5.91 6.07
N LEU A 232 -9.89 -5.36 4.98
CA LEU A 232 -9.53 -3.94 4.92
C LEU A 232 -10.73 -3.02 5.11
N ARG A 233 -11.83 -3.29 4.39
CA ARG A 233 -13.05 -2.47 4.47
C ARG A 233 -13.63 -2.47 5.88
N ASN A 234 -13.78 -3.65 6.48
CA ASN A 234 -14.36 -3.81 7.81
C ASN A 234 -13.42 -3.29 8.90
N GLY A 235 -12.12 -3.56 8.78
CA GLY A 235 -11.10 -3.09 9.72
C GLY A 235 -11.05 -1.57 9.77
N PHE A 236 -10.98 -0.91 8.61
CA PHE A 236 -11.01 0.55 8.56
C PHE A 236 -12.35 1.12 9.04
N ALA A 237 -13.48 0.51 8.66
CA ALA A 237 -14.79 0.94 9.14
C ALA A 237 -14.94 0.85 10.66
N THR A 238 -14.32 -0.16 11.29
CA THR A 238 -14.28 -0.32 12.74
C THR A 238 -13.45 0.77 13.41
N ILE A 239 -12.31 1.13 12.82
CA ILE A 239 -11.45 2.21 13.36
C ILE A 239 -12.13 3.57 13.25
N VAL A 240 -12.91 3.80 12.19
CA VAL A 240 -13.55 5.10 11.94
C VAL A 240 -14.82 5.32 12.79
N ASN A 241 -15.59 4.27 13.10
CA ASN A 241 -16.89 4.40 13.77
C ASN A 241 -16.83 4.21 15.28
#